data_AF-I4E5E2-F1
#
_entry.id   AF-I4E5E2-F1
#
_cell.length_a   1.000
_cell.length_b   1.000
_cell.length_c   1.000
_cell.angle_alpha   90.00
_cell.angle_beta   90.00
_cell.angle_gamma   90.00
#
_symmetry.space_group_name_H-M   'P 1'
#
loop_
_entity.id
_entity.type
_entity.pdbx_description
1 polymer ?
#
loop_
_entity_poly.entity_id
_entity_poly.type
_entity_poly.pdbx_seq_one_letter_code
_entity_poly.pdbx_strand_id
1 'polypeptide(L)'
;MGEKIKDGKNQKTVLSREEEQKICNTFTHKQAVEDFSVVIGYDEIKAKNHSLSAWQYFEVKIDYVDISADEFAQKMAGFSADLDKLFAESAELEKEIKDRLAMLKFNS
;
A
#
# COMPACT_ATOMS: atom_id res chain seq x y z
N MET A 1 11.29 -10.53 10.37
CA MET A 1 12.55 -10.85 11.06
C MET A 1 12.68 -9.97 12.28
N GLY A 2 13.30 -10.49 13.33
CA GLY A 2 13.57 -9.81 14.58
C GLY A 2 12.45 -9.96 15.61
N GLU A 3 12.88 -10.12 16.86
CA GLU A 3 12.03 -10.26 18.03
C GLU A 3 12.12 -9.02 18.91
N LYS A 4 10.96 -8.58 19.43
CA LYS A 4 10.87 -7.42 20.31
C LYS A 4 11.18 -7.81 21.74
N ILE A 5 12.29 -7.31 22.28
CA ILE A 5 12.67 -7.49 23.68
C ILE A 5 12.53 -6.16 24.44
N LYS A 6 12.08 -6.23 25.69
CA LYS A 6 12.12 -5.10 26.61
C LYS A 6 13.46 -5.09 27.32
N ASP A 7 14.15 -3.95 27.23
CA ASP A 7 15.42 -3.68 27.91
C ASP A 7 15.21 -2.48 28.84
N GLY A 8 14.75 -2.78 30.06
CA GLY A 8 14.33 -1.76 31.03
C GLY A 8 13.14 -0.93 30.53
N LYS A 9 13.37 0.39 30.36
CA LYS A 9 12.38 1.33 29.79
C LYS A 9 12.38 1.35 28.26
N ASN A 10 13.36 0.73 27.62
CA ASN A 10 13.52 0.74 26.17
C ASN A 10 13.00 -0.56 25.55
N GLN A 11 12.65 -0.48 24.27
CA GLN A 11 12.28 -1.64 23.46
C GLN A 11 13.29 -1.77 22.32
N LYS A 12 13.88 -2.95 22.18
CA LYS A 12 14.81 -3.28 21.08
C LYS A 12 14.19 -4.37 20.23
N THR A 13 14.47 -4.34 18.93
CA THR A 13 14.19 -5.46 18.03
C THR A 13 15.51 -6.13 17.76
N VAL A 14 15.68 -7.37 18.21
CA VAL A 14 16.93 -8.13 18.09
C VAL A 14 16.74 -9.26 17.10
N LEU A 15 17.77 -9.54 16.29
CA LEU A 15 17.78 -10.69 15.42
C LEU A 15 18.23 -11.91 16.21
N SER A 16 17.61 -13.05 15.92
CA SER A 16 18.13 -14.34 16.35
C SER A 16 19.38 -14.70 15.54
N ARG A 17 20.20 -15.61 16.08
CA ARG A 17 21.42 -16.09 15.41
C ARG A 17 21.13 -16.74 14.05
N GLU A 18 19.99 -17.41 13.93
CA GLU A 18 19.55 -18.04 12.69
C GLU A 18 19.22 -17.00 11.61
N GLU A 19 18.58 -15.89 12.00
CA GLU A 19 18.28 -14.79 11.08
C GLU A 19 19.55 -14.08 10.61
N GLU A 20 20.50 -13.82 11.51
CA GLU A 20 21.81 -13.26 11.16
C GLU A 20 22.55 -14.17 10.17
N GLN A 21 22.58 -15.48 10.43
CA GLN A 21 23.22 -16.45 9.55
C GLN A 21 22.53 -16.52 8.18
N LYS A 22 21.21 -16.43 8.13
CA LYS A 22 20.46 -16.34 6.86
C LYS A 22 20.86 -15.09 6.06
N ILE A 23 20.97 -13.92 6.71
CA ILE A 23 21.41 -12.68 6.07
C ILE A 23 22.83 -12.84 5.51
N CYS A 24 23.78 -13.30 6.35
CA CYS A 24 25.17 -13.49 5.93
C CYS A 24 25.28 -14.45 4.74
N ASN A 25 24.64 -15.61 4.81
CA ASN A 25 24.70 -16.61 3.75
C ASN A 25 24.13 -16.07 2.43
N THR A 26 22.98 -15.38 2.48
CA THR A 26 22.34 -14.83 1.29
C THR A 26 23.23 -13.79 0.62
N PHE A 27 23.88 -12.93 1.41
CA PHE A 27 24.77 -11.90 0.88
C PHE A 27 26.07 -12.50 0.31
N THR A 28 26.70 -13.43 1.01
CA THR A 28 27.93 -14.11 0.56
C THR A 28 27.73 -14.83 -0.78
N HIS A 29 26.58 -15.48 -0.96
CA HIS A 29 26.27 -16.23 -2.18
C HIS A 29 25.59 -15.38 -3.26
N LYS A 30 25.38 -14.07 -3.03
CA LYS A 30 24.71 -13.14 -3.94
C LYS A 30 23.38 -13.71 -4.46
N GLN A 31 22.56 -14.20 -3.54
CA GLN A 31 21.30 -14.84 -3.88
C GLN A 31 20.16 -13.82 -3.90
N ALA A 32 19.43 -13.77 -5.02
CA ALA A 32 18.13 -13.11 -5.04
C ALA A 32 17.13 -14.00 -4.30
N VAL A 33 16.43 -13.42 -3.32
CA VAL A 33 15.44 -14.09 -2.49
C VAL A 33 14.21 -13.19 -2.40
N GLU A 34 13.08 -13.72 -2.81
CA GLU A 34 11.78 -13.04 -2.72
C GLU A 34 11.54 -12.42 -1.33
N ASP A 35 11.08 -11.16 -1.34
CA ASP A 35 10.80 -10.32 -0.17
C ASP A 35 11.97 -10.19 0.84
N PHE A 36 13.20 -10.48 0.40
CA PHE A 36 14.37 -10.48 1.27
C PHE A 36 15.65 -9.91 0.65
N SER A 37 16.00 -10.28 -0.59
CA SER A 37 17.24 -9.86 -1.24
C SER A 37 17.08 -9.75 -2.75
N VAL A 38 17.64 -8.70 -3.36
CA VAL A 38 17.63 -8.49 -4.81
C VAL A 38 19.07 -8.29 -5.28
N VAL A 39 19.42 -8.91 -6.41
CA VAL A 39 20.73 -8.74 -7.05
C VAL A 39 20.56 -7.75 -8.19
N ILE A 40 21.28 -6.64 -8.14
CA ILE A 40 21.20 -5.55 -9.11
C ILE A 40 22.52 -5.32 -9.81
N GLY A 41 22.46 -4.94 -11.09
CA GLY A 41 23.60 -4.54 -11.90
C GLY A 41 23.97 -3.07 -11.76
N TYR A 42 25.16 -2.70 -12.26
CA TYR A 42 25.63 -1.31 -12.25
C TYR A 42 24.76 -0.37 -13.09
N ASP A 43 24.18 -0.86 -14.19
CA ASP A 43 23.36 -0.05 -15.08
C ASP A 43 22.01 0.30 -14.43
N GLU A 44 21.44 -0.60 -13.63
CA GLU A 44 20.22 -0.34 -12.86
C GLU A 44 20.45 0.74 -11.80
N ILE A 45 21.60 0.69 -11.11
CA ILE A 45 22.00 1.71 -10.12
C ILE A 45 22.11 3.08 -10.80
N LYS A 46 22.73 3.15 -11.98
CA LYS A 46 22.84 4.41 -12.75
C LYS A 46 21.46 4.94 -13.15
N ALA A 47 20.57 4.06 -13.64
CA ALA A 47 19.21 4.44 -14.03
C ALA A 47 18.37 4.98 -12.86
N LYS A 48 18.67 4.55 -11.63
CA LYS A 48 18.01 5.00 -10.39
C LYS A 48 18.77 6.13 -9.69
N ASN A 49 19.55 6.94 -10.42
CA ASN A 49 20.34 8.07 -9.89
C ASN A 49 21.34 7.67 -8.78
N HIS A 50 21.96 6.50 -8.89
CA HIS A 50 22.92 5.97 -7.91
C HIS A 50 22.35 5.75 -6.51
N SER A 51 21.02 5.69 -6.40
CA SER A 51 20.35 5.39 -5.14
C SER A 51 20.44 3.89 -4.84
N LEU A 52 20.72 3.54 -3.59
CA LEU A 52 20.75 2.15 -3.10
C LEU A 52 19.55 1.85 -2.19
N SER A 53 18.51 2.69 -2.25
CA SER A 53 17.30 2.49 -1.48
C SER A 53 16.56 1.23 -1.96
N ALA A 54 16.43 0.24 -1.07
CA ALA A 54 15.80 -1.05 -1.37
C ALA A 54 14.42 -0.92 -2.05
N TRP A 55 13.59 0.02 -1.61
CA TRP A 55 12.28 0.31 -2.20
C TRP A 55 12.28 0.53 -3.72
N GLN A 56 13.39 0.95 -4.32
CA GLN A 56 13.48 1.18 -5.76
C GLN A 56 13.74 -0.09 -6.59
N TYR A 57 14.09 -1.18 -5.91
CA TYR A 57 14.54 -2.45 -6.49
C TYR A 57 13.65 -3.63 -6.11
N PHE A 58 12.88 -3.51 -5.02
CA PHE A 58 11.87 -4.50 -4.68
C PHE A 58 10.63 -4.25 -5.54
N GLU A 59 10.24 -5.26 -6.31
CA GLU A 59 8.97 -5.24 -7.03
C GLU A 59 7.81 -5.32 -6.03
N VAL A 60 6.85 -4.41 -6.17
CA VAL A 60 5.58 -4.54 -5.47
C VAL A 60 4.83 -5.68 -6.13
N LYS A 61 4.73 -6.82 -5.45
CA LYS A 61 3.86 -7.92 -5.87
C LYS A 61 2.42 -7.46 -5.72
N ILE A 62 1.78 -7.22 -6.86
CA ILE A 62 0.33 -7.10 -6.91
C ILE A 62 -0.18 -8.53 -6.86
N ASP A 63 -0.63 -8.97 -5.69
CA ASP A 63 -1.28 -10.26 -5.54
C ASP A 63 -2.59 -10.23 -6.35
N TYR A 64 -2.63 -11.00 -7.43
CA TYR A 64 -3.85 -11.24 -8.17
C TYR A 64 -4.61 -12.35 -7.46
N VAL A 65 -5.72 -11.98 -6.82
CA VAL A 65 -6.69 -12.98 -6.37
C VAL A 65 -7.49 -13.39 -7.59
N ASP A 66 -7.38 -14.66 -7.98
CA ASP A 66 -8.27 -15.25 -8.97
C ASP A 66 -9.71 -15.18 -8.43
N ILE A 67 -10.53 -14.36 -9.07
CA ILE A 67 -11.96 -14.28 -8.80
C ILE A 67 -12.71 -14.94 -9.96
N SER A 68 -13.78 -15.64 -9.64
CA SER A 68 -14.69 -16.17 -10.66
C SER A 68 -15.41 -15.05 -11.40
N ALA A 69 -15.92 -15.34 -12.60
CA ALA A 69 -16.71 -14.38 -13.38
C ALA A 69 -17.95 -13.89 -12.61
N ASP A 70 -18.56 -14.77 -11.82
CA ASP A 70 -19.75 -14.45 -11.01
C ASP A 70 -19.40 -13.51 -9.85
N GLU A 71 -18.28 -13.74 -9.15
CA GLU A 71 -17.79 -12.85 -8.09
C GLU A 71 -17.40 -11.47 -8.63
N PHE A 72 -16.81 -11.43 -9.83
CA PHE A 72 -16.52 -10.17 -10.51
C PHE A 72 -17.83 -9.43 -10.83
N ALA A 73 -18.80 -10.09 -11.44
CA ALA A 73 -20.09 -9.50 -11.77
C ALA A 73 -20.82 -8.98 -10.52
N GLN A 74 -20.80 -9.75 -9.43
CA GLN A 74 -21.38 -9.34 -8.15
C GLN A 74 -20.68 -8.11 -7.56
N LYS A 75 -19.34 -8.06 -7.58
CA LYS A 75 -18.58 -6.89 -7.13
C LYS A 75 -18.88 -5.65 -7.98
N MET A 76 -18.93 -5.79 -9.30
CA MET A 76 -19.24 -4.68 -10.20
C MET A 76 -20.67 -4.16 -9.99
N ALA A 77 -21.63 -5.05 -9.80
CA ALA A 77 -23.00 -4.67 -9.46
C ALA A 77 -23.08 -3.93 -8.11
N GLY A 78 -22.33 -4.39 -7.11
CA GLY A 78 -22.21 -3.71 -5.82
C GLY A 78 -21.66 -2.29 -5.96
N PHE A 79 -20.53 -2.13 -6.66
CA PHE A 79 -19.95 -0.80 -6.91
C PHE A 79 -20.88 0.11 -7.71
N SER A 80 -21.60 -0.42 -8.70
CA SER A 80 -22.58 0.36 -9.47
C SER A 80 -23.70 0.88 -8.55
N ALA A 81 -24.26 0.01 -7.71
CA ALA A 81 -25.33 0.40 -6.79
C ALA A 81 -24.86 1.43 -5.75
N ASP A 82 -23.64 1.29 -5.24
CA ASP A 82 -23.05 2.25 -4.32
C ASP A 82 -22.85 3.62 -4.98
N LEU A 83 -22.37 3.64 -6.23
CA LEU A 83 -22.21 4.89 -6.99
C LEU A 83 -23.56 5.55 -7.27
N ASP A 84 -24.57 4.79 -7.69
CA ASP A 84 -25.92 5.31 -7.94
C ASP A 84 -26.51 5.95 -6.68
N LYS A 85 -26.32 5.31 -5.52
CA LYS A 85 -26.72 5.86 -4.22
C LYS A 85 -26.00 7.18 -3.93
N LEU A 86 -24.68 7.22 -4.09
CA LEU A 86 -23.90 8.43 -3.84
C LEU A 86 -24.29 9.58 -4.77
N PHE A 87 -24.62 9.30 -6.04
CA PHE A 87 -25.11 10.33 -6.96
C PHE A 87 -26.48 10.87 -6.56
N ALA A 88 -27.38 10.02 -6.09
CA ALA A 88 -28.67 10.46 -5.58
C ALA A 88 -28.52 11.36 -4.35
N GLU A 89 -27.70 10.95 -3.38
CA GLU A 89 -27.39 11.75 -2.18
C GLU A 89 -26.72 13.09 -2.56
N SER A 90 -25.80 13.08 -3.53
CA SER A 90 -25.17 14.30 -4.03
C SER A 90 -26.17 15.26 -4.67
N ALA A 91 -27.13 14.75 -5.46
CA ALA A 91 -28.14 15.58 -6.11
C ALA A 91 -29.12 16.20 -5.09
N GLU A 92 -29.49 15.45 -4.05
CA GLU A 92 -30.31 15.95 -2.95
C GLU A 92 -29.58 17.07 -2.19
N LEU A 93 -28.31 16.83 -1.83
CA LEU A 93 -27.48 17.82 -1.15
C LEU A 93 -27.30 19.10 -1.99
N GLU A 94 -27.09 18.97 -3.30
CA GLU A 94 -26.98 20.11 -4.22
C GLU A 94 -28.25 20.98 -4.19
N LYS A 95 -29.42 20.35 -4.21
CA LYS A 95 -30.71 21.04 -4.12
C LYS A 95 -30.84 21.76 -2.79
N GLU A 96 -30.53 21.08 -1.68
CA GLU A 96 -30.62 21.67 -0.34
C GLU A 96 -29.71 22.89 -0.18
N ILE A 97 -28.49 22.83 -0.70
CA ILE A 97 -27.55 23.96 -0.69
C ILE A 97 -28.14 25.16 -1.45
N LYS A 98 -28.69 24.94 -2.66
CA LYS A 98 -29.30 26.01 -3.46
C LYS A 98 -30.50 26.64 -2.76
N ASP A 99 -31.37 25.82 -2.18
CA ASP A 99 -32.55 26.29 -1.44
C ASP A 99 -32.14 27.13 -0.22
N ARG A 100 -31.16 26.68 0.57
CA ARG A 100 -30.63 27.42 1.72
C ARG A 100 -29.99 28.74 1.30
N LEU A 101 -29.22 28.76 0.21
CA LEU A 101 -28.63 29.99 -0.33
C LEU A 101 -29.69 31.01 -0.76
N ALA A 102 -30.78 30.57 -1.39
CA ALA A 102 -31.88 31.43 -1.81
C ALA A 102 -32.63 32.07 -0.62
N MET A 103 -32.64 31.41 0.53
CA MET A 103 -33.26 31.93 1.77
C MET A 103 -32.39 32.94 2.51
N LEU A 104 -31.10 33.08 2.16
CA LEU A 104 -30.23 34.08 2.77
C LEU A 104 -30.69 35.48 2.37
N LYS A 105 -31.10 36.27 3.37
CA LYS A 105 -31.39 37.70 3.21
C LYS A 105 -30.33 38.48 3.98
N PHE A 106 -29.82 39.53 3.34
CA PHE A 106 -28.95 40.49 4.00
C PHE A 106 -29.81 41.32 4.97
N ASN A 107 -29.52 41.25 6.28
CA ASN A 107 -30.15 42.15 7.23
C ASN A 107 -29.76 43.60 6.88
N SER A 108 -30.75 44.42 6.54
CA SER A 108 -30.64 45.87 6.41
C SER A 108 -31.39 46.52 7.57
#